data_AF-A0A3D0MSD4-F1
#
_entry.id   AF-A0A3D0MSD4-F1
#
_cell.length_a   1.000
_cell.length_b   1.000
_cell.length_c   1.000
_cell.angle_alpha   90.00
_cell.angle_beta   90.00
_cell.angle_gamma   90.00
#
_symmetry.space_group_name_H-M   'P 1'
#
loop_
_entity.id
_entity.type
_entity.pdbx_description
1 polymer ?
#
loop_
_entity_poly.entity_id
_entity_poly.type
_entity_poly.pdbx_seq_one_letter_code
_entity_poly.pdbx_strand_id
1 'polypeptide(L)'
;SHLSKYLKSGHSLVGITLISSYLSNFFLGDQFLGIIVPGRTFKPAYEAMGLAPRMLSRTLEDCGTISSPLIPWTACGAFMSNVLGVGSFTFMPYAFFNWLNPIVAFLMTFAGIGIFWRKADGTITQDKTQSVAARQEA
;
A
#
# COMPACT_ATOMS: atom_id res chain seq x y z
N SER A 1 -8.18 28.70 2.61
CA SER A 1 -9.47 28.16 3.08
C SER A 1 -10.01 26.95 2.29
N HIS A 2 -9.45 26.55 1.14
CA HIS A 2 -9.85 25.31 0.43
C HIS A 2 -8.87 24.13 0.61
N LEU A 3 -7.57 24.41 0.77
CA LEU A 3 -6.52 23.38 0.88
C LEU A 3 -6.64 22.52 2.16
N SER A 4 -7.08 23.13 3.26
CA SER A 4 -7.28 22.43 4.55
C SER A 4 -8.51 21.52 4.58
N LYS A 5 -9.52 21.76 3.72
CA LYS A 5 -10.66 20.84 3.55
C LYS A 5 -10.26 19.61 2.71
N TYR A 6 -9.35 19.78 1.75
CA TYR A 6 -8.80 18.67 0.97
C TYR A 6 -7.94 17.74 1.82
N LEU A 7 -7.10 18.31 2.69
CA LEU A 7 -6.32 17.57 3.69
C LEU A 7 -7.17 16.85 4.77
N LYS A 8 -8.44 17.24 4.94
CA LYS A 8 -9.40 16.59 5.86
C LYS A 8 -10.27 15.53 5.20
N SER A 9 -10.03 15.21 3.92
CA SER A 9 -10.76 14.18 3.20
C SER A 9 -9.98 12.87 3.22
N GLY A 10 -10.65 11.74 3.49
CA GLY A 10 -10.06 10.40 3.53
C GLY A 10 -9.15 10.09 2.33
N HIS A 11 -9.51 10.61 1.16
CA HIS A 11 -8.77 10.47 -0.09
C HIS A 11 -7.36 11.09 -0.06
N SER A 12 -7.20 12.26 0.58
CA SER A 12 -5.90 12.92 0.66
C SER A 12 -4.96 12.17 1.59
N LEU A 13 -5.47 11.56 2.66
CA LEU A 13 -4.65 10.76 3.56
C LEU A 13 -4.18 9.48 2.88
N VAL A 14 -5.08 8.79 2.17
CA VAL A 14 -4.72 7.61 1.35
C VAL A 14 -3.69 7.97 0.29
N GLY A 15 -3.88 9.08 -0.44
CA GLY A 15 -2.90 9.57 -1.42
C GLY A 15 -1.52 9.85 -0.83
N ILE A 16 -1.47 10.50 0.34
CA ILE A 16 -0.21 10.75 1.05
C ILE A 16 0.43 9.45 1.53
N THR A 17 -0.36 8.50 2.05
CA THR A 17 0.14 7.18 2.44
C THR A 17 0.73 6.44 1.26
N LEU A 18 0.08 6.44 0.10
CA LEU A 18 0.59 5.83 -1.13
C LEU A 18 1.95 6.43 -1.52
N ILE A 19 2.02 7.76 -1.62
CA ILE A 19 3.25 8.47 -2.00
C ILE A 19 4.37 8.22 -0.99
N SER A 20 4.08 8.31 0.30
CA SER A 20 5.07 8.04 1.35
C SER A 20 5.54 6.59 1.33
N SER A 21 4.66 5.61 1.16
CA SER A 21 5.05 4.19 1.04
C SER A 21 5.92 3.93 -0.19
N TYR A 22 5.57 4.51 -1.33
CA TYR A 22 6.36 4.37 -2.55
C TYR A 22 7.74 5.00 -2.40
N LEU A 23 7.83 6.21 -1.83
CA LEU A 23 9.10 6.88 -1.55
C LEU A 23 9.94 6.09 -0.54
N SER A 24 9.31 5.61 0.54
CA SER A 24 10.01 4.76 1.51
C SER A 24 10.57 3.50 0.85
N ASN A 25 9.80 2.79 0.03
CA ASN A 25 10.31 1.61 -0.68
C ASN A 25 11.46 1.99 -1.65
N PHE A 26 11.31 3.09 -2.37
CA PHE A 26 12.34 3.61 -3.28
C PHE A 26 13.65 3.94 -2.57
N PHE A 27 13.62 4.63 -1.43
CA PHE A 27 14.84 5.00 -0.71
C PHE A 27 15.43 3.87 0.13
N LEU A 28 14.59 3.03 0.75
CA LEU A 28 15.05 1.98 1.66
C LEU A 28 15.44 0.69 0.92
N GLY A 29 14.97 0.49 -0.31
CA GLY A 29 15.33 -0.69 -1.11
C GLY A 29 14.75 -2.00 -0.58
N ASP A 30 13.78 -1.93 0.34
CA ASP A 30 13.16 -3.09 0.97
C ASP A 30 11.64 -2.93 1.11
N GLN A 31 10.92 -3.92 0.57
CA GLN A 31 9.45 -3.98 0.58
C GLN A 31 8.87 -3.93 2.00
N PHE A 32 9.53 -4.62 2.93
CA PHE A 32 9.04 -4.82 4.29
C PHE A 32 9.06 -3.49 5.05
N LEU A 33 10.16 -2.74 4.92
CA LEU A 33 10.30 -1.41 5.50
C LEU A 33 9.38 -0.39 4.83
N GLY A 34 9.17 -0.49 3.51
CA GLY A 34 8.22 0.33 2.75
C GLY A 34 6.75 0.16 3.17
N ILE A 35 6.41 -0.94 3.84
CA ILE A 35 5.07 -1.20 4.38
C ILE A 35 5.00 -0.83 5.87
N ILE A 36 5.97 -1.26 6.67
CA ILE A 36 5.91 -1.15 8.13
C ILE A 36 6.03 0.30 8.61
N VAL A 37 6.99 1.05 8.06
CA VAL A 37 7.25 2.44 8.47
C VAL A 37 6.01 3.32 8.24
N PRO A 38 5.48 3.44 7.01
CA PRO A 38 4.27 4.21 6.76
C PRO A 38 3.05 3.60 7.46
N GLY A 39 2.95 2.27 7.58
CA GLY A 39 1.86 1.64 8.31
C GLY A 39 1.79 2.08 9.77
N ARG A 40 2.93 2.18 10.46
CA ARG A 40 3.00 2.69 11.84
C ARG A 40 2.78 4.20 11.92
N THR A 41 3.33 4.95 10.97
CA THR A 41 3.20 6.42 10.93
C THR A 41 1.78 6.88 10.67
N PHE A 42 1.06 6.24 9.73
CA PHE A 42 -0.27 6.67 9.30
C PHE A 42 -1.42 6.03 10.10
N LYS A 43 -1.18 4.94 10.84
CA LYS A 43 -2.21 4.31 11.70
C LYS A 43 -3.02 5.31 12.57
N PRO A 44 -2.41 6.18 13.38
CA PRO A 44 -3.16 7.13 14.20
C PRO A 44 -3.96 8.15 13.37
N ALA A 45 -3.47 8.52 12.18
CA ALA A 45 -4.18 9.43 11.28
C ALA A 45 -5.43 8.78 10.65
N TYR A 46 -5.37 7.48 10.31
CA TYR A 46 -6.53 6.73 9.83
C TYR A 46 -7.58 6.53 10.93
N GLU A 47 -7.13 6.26 12.16
CA GLU A 47 -8.01 6.15 13.33
C GLU A 47 -8.72 7.47 13.64
N ALA A 48 -7.99 8.60 13.61
CA ALA A 48 -8.54 9.94 13.84
C ALA A 48 -9.56 10.36 12.77
N MET A 49 -9.44 9.87 11.54
CA MET A 49 -10.40 10.10 10.46
C MET A 49 -11.56 9.10 10.43
N GLY A 50 -11.59 8.09 11.31
CA GLY A 50 -12.63 7.07 11.31
C GLY A 50 -12.57 6.11 10.13
N LEU A 51 -11.41 5.94 9.49
CA LEU A 51 -11.19 4.95 8.43
C LEU A 51 -10.95 3.57 9.04
N ALA A 52 -11.43 2.52 8.37
CA ALA A 52 -11.20 1.15 8.81
C ALA A 52 -9.71 0.76 8.65
N PRO A 53 -9.14 -0.07 9.54
CA PRO A 53 -7.76 -0.55 9.42
C PRO A 53 -7.47 -1.27 8.09
N ARG A 54 -8.51 -1.89 7.49
CA ARG A 54 -8.43 -2.54 6.17
C ARG A 54 -8.08 -1.54 5.06
N MET A 55 -8.48 -0.27 5.15
CA MET A 55 -8.08 0.76 4.18
C MET A 55 -6.58 0.99 4.20
N LEU A 56 -6.00 1.10 5.40
CA LEU A 56 -4.57 1.26 5.56
C LEU A 56 -3.84 0.04 5.01
N SER A 57 -4.27 -1.17 5.36
CA SER A 57 -3.67 -2.41 4.86
C SER A 57 -3.69 -2.51 3.34
N ARG A 58 -4.85 -2.24 2.71
CA ARG A 58 -5.01 -2.25 1.24
C ARG A 58 -4.06 -1.26 0.58
N THR A 59 -4.03 -0.03 1.11
CA THR A 59 -3.18 1.05 0.57
C THR A 59 -1.69 0.70 0.67
N LEU A 60 -1.27 0.08 1.78
CA LEU A 60 0.11 -0.36 1.97
C LEU A 60 0.49 -1.51 1.05
N GLU A 61 -0.42 -2.45 0.81
CA GLU A 61 -0.20 -3.59 -0.08
C GLU A 61 -0.07 -3.15 -1.55
N ASP A 62 -0.97 -2.27 -2.01
CA ASP A 62 -0.96 -1.72 -3.36
C ASP A 62 0.36 -0.96 -3.66
N CYS A 63 0.95 -0.32 -2.65
CA CYS A 63 2.23 0.38 -2.82
C CYS A 63 3.46 -0.49 -2.58
N GLY A 64 3.52 -1.26 -1.50
CA GLY A 64 4.71 -2.01 -1.10
C GLY A 64 5.03 -3.14 -2.08
N THR A 65 4.04 -3.97 -2.39
CA THR A 65 4.24 -5.20 -3.18
C THR A 65 4.64 -4.95 -4.63
N ILE A 66 4.24 -3.79 -5.15
CA ILE A 66 4.23 -3.53 -6.59
C ILE A 66 5.34 -2.56 -6.99
N SER A 67 5.83 -1.76 -6.05
CA SER A 67 6.99 -0.88 -6.29
C SER A 67 8.33 -1.61 -6.19
N SER A 68 8.42 -2.72 -5.44
CA SER A 68 9.70 -3.43 -5.27
C SER A 68 10.33 -3.93 -6.57
N PRO A 69 9.61 -4.60 -7.51
CA PRO A 69 10.23 -5.09 -8.74
C PRO A 69 10.79 -3.98 -9.65
N LEU A 70 10.26 -2.76 -9.55
CA LEU A 70 10.67 -1.63 -10.39
C LEU A 70 12.00 -1.02 -9.94
N ILE A 71 12.39 -1.24 -8.69
CA ILE A 71 13.53 -0.58 -8.07
C ILE A 71 14.76 -1.48 -8.22
N PRO A 72 15.81 -1.06 -8.96
CA PRO A 72 16.97 -1.90 -9.28
C PRO A 72 17.72 -2.43 -8.07
N TRP A 73 17.74 -1.65 -6.99
CA TRP A 73 18.47 -1.95 -5.75
C TRP A 73 17.65 -2.71 -4.72
N THR A 74 16.43 -3.16 -5.07
CA THR A 74 15.70 -4.12 -4.23
C THR A 74 16.09 -5.55 -4.55
N ALA A 75 15.89 -6.45 -3.58
CA ALA A 75 16.05 -7.89 -3.80
C ALA A 75 15.19 -8.42 -4.96
N CYS A 76 13.95 -7.93 -5.09
CA CYS A 76 13.03 -8.34 -6.15
C CYS A 76 13.49 -7.88 -7.54
N GLY A 77 13.96 -6.63 -7.67
CA GLY A 77 14.49 -6.10 -8.93
C GLY A 77 15.77 -6.81 -9.37
N ALA A 78 16.65 -7.12 -8.43
CA ALA A 78 17.86 -7.91 -8.67
C ALA A 78 17.52 -9.34 -9.11
N PHE A 79 16.56 -9.99 -8.46
CA PHE A 79 16.09 -11.32 -8.85
C PHE A 79 15.51 -11.33 -10.26
N MET A 80 14.64 -10.37 -10.59
CA MET A 80 14.02 -10.26 -11.92
C MET A 80 15.07 -10.08 -13.02
N SER A 81 16.07 -9.22 -12.79
CA SER A 81 17.16 -9.00 -13.73
C SER A 81 18.03 -10.24 -13.95
N ASN A 82 18.29 -11.02 -12.90
CA ASN A 82 19.03 -12.27 -13.00
C ASN A 82 18.26 -13.34 -13.78
N VAL A 83 16.95 -13.47 -13.53
CA VAL A 83 16.11 -14.47 -14.22
C VAL A 83 15.92 -14.12 -15.69
N LEU A 84 15.70 -12.84 -16.01
CA LEU A 84 15.46 -12.39 -17.39
C LEU A 84 16.76 -12.15 -18.17
N GLY A 85 17.92 -12.13 -17.51
CA GLY A 85 19.21 -11.84 -18.13
C GLY A 85 19.36 -10.42 -18.69
N VAL A 86 18.46 -9.50 -18.30
CA VAL A 86 18.44 -8.10 -18.73
C VAL A 86 18.54 -7.19 -17.51
N GLY A 87 19.14 -6.01 -17.67
CA GLY A 87 19.24 -5.04 -16.57
C GLY A 87 17.89 -4.51 -16.11
N SER A 88 17.80 -4.07 -14.84
CA SER A 88 16.51 -3.67 -14.25
C SER A 88 15.79 -2.57 -15.03
N PHE A 89 16.53 -1.57 -15.52
CA PHE A 89 15.98 -0.47 -16.32
C PHE A 89 15.44 -0.92 -17.67
N THR A 90 15.90 -2.05 -18.20
CA THR A 90 15.46 -2.58 -19.49
C THR A 90 14.09 -3.26 -19.38
N PHE A 91 13.82 -4.01 -18.30
CA PHE A 91 12.53 -4.65 -18.10
C PHE A 91 11.49 -3.73 -17.45
N MET A 92 11.92 -2.70 -16.71
CA MET A 92 11.08 -1.73 -16.01
C MET A 92 9.92 -1.15 -16.84
N PRO A 93 10.09 -0.73 -18.12
CA PRO A 93 8.96 -0.23 -18.93
C PRO A 93 7.96 -1.33 -19.33
N TYR A 94 8.36 -2.59 -19.38
CA TYR A 94 7.49 -3.73 -19.70
C TYR A 94 6.68 -4.20 -18.50
N ALA A 95 7.01 -3.74 -17.29
CA ALA A 95 6.32 -4.05 -16.05
C ALA A 95 5.00 -3.25 -15.90
N PHE A 96 4.15 -3.25 -16.93
CA PHE A 96 2.95 -2.40 -17.02
C PHE A 96 2.00 -2.53 -15.83
N PHE A 97 1.84 -3.75 -15.29
CA PHE A 97 1.01 -3.98 -14.10
C PHE A 97 1.54 -3.21 -12.88
N ASN A 98 2.87 -3.12 -12.74
CA ASN A 98 3.48 -2.41 -11.62
C ASN A 98 3.27 -0.90 -11.68
N TRP A 99 3.17 -0.34 -12.88
CA TRP A 99 2.85 1.07 -13.10
C TRP A 99 1.35 1.35 -12.97
N LEU A 100 0.51 0.44 -13.50
CA LEU A 100 -0.93 0.66 -13.58
C LEU A 100 -1.60 0.52 -12.21
N ASN A 101 -1.18 -0.42 -11.37
CA ASN A 101 -1.87 -0.65 -10.09
C ASN A 101 -1.86 0.58 -9.15
N PRO A 102 -0.73 1.25 -8.85
CA PRO A 102 -0.78 2.44 -7.99
C PRO A 102 -1.63 3.57 -8.59
N ILE A 103 -1.69 3.68 -9.92
CA ILE A 103 -2.57 4.63 -10.61
C ILE A 103 -4.04 4.25 -10.40
N VAL A 104 -4.39 2.97 -10.57
CA VAL A 104 -5.77 2.48 -10.37
C VAL A 104 -6.18 2.59 -8.90
N ALA A 105 -5.31 2.24 -7.95
CA ALA A 105 -5.56 2.39 -6.52
C ALA A 105 -5.79 3.85 -6.13
N PHE A 106 -4.98 4.77 -6.68
CA PHE A 106 -5.16 6.21 -6.50
C PHE A 106 -6.47 6.70 -7.12
N LEU A 107 -6.78 6.30 -8.36
CA LEU A 107 -8.02 6.68 -9.05
C LEU A 107 -9.27 6.13 -8.37
N MET A 108 -9.25 4.87 -7.92
CA MET A 108 -10.36 4.25 -7.17
C MET A 108 -10.61 5.00 -5.87
N THR A 109 -9.54 5.32 -5.14
CA THR A 109 -9.64 6.13 -3.93
C THR A 109 -10.19 7.51 -4.25
N PHE A 110 -9.66 8.19 -5.27
CA PHE A 110 -10.12 9.52 -5.68
C PHE A 110 -11.59 9.54 -6.12
N ALA A 111 -12.05 8.49 -6.80
CA ALA A 111 -13.43 8.31 -7.22
C ALA A 111 -14.39 7.96 -6.06
N GLY A 112 -13.89 7.82 -4.83
CA GLY A 112 -14.69 7.42 -3.67
C GLY A 112 -15.04 5.93 -3.64
N ILE A 113 -14.46 5.14 -4.53
CA ILE A 113 -14.77 3.71 -4.70
C ILE A 113 -13.84 2.89 -3.81
N GLY A 114 -14.43 2.14 -2.87
CA GLY A 114 -13.68 1.25 -1.98
C GLY A 114 -13.17 1.89 -0.70
N ILE A 115 -13.83 2.95 -0.20
CA ILE A 115 -13.55 3.55 1.11
C ILE A 115 -14.29 2.79 2.20
N PHE A 116 -13.54 2.12 3.06
CA PHE A 116 -14.09 1.46 4.24
C PHE A 116 -14.00 2.39 5.45
N TRP A 117 -15.16 2.84 5.92
CA TRP A 117 -15.29 3.57 7.18
C TRP A 117 -15.37 2.59 8.34
N ARG A 118 -14.83 2.98 9.49
CA ARG A 118 -14.93 2.21 10.72
C ARG A 118 -16.39 2.20 11.18
N LYS A 119 -16.96 1.01 11.42
CA LYS A 119 -18.27 0.88 12.05
C LYS A 119 -18.19 1.32 13.52
N ALA A 120 -19.28 1.90 14.03
CA ALA A 120 -19.37 2.46 15.38
C ALA A 120 -19.22 1.42 16.52
N ASP A 121 -19.16 0.13 16.21
CA ASP A 121 -19.13 -0.96 17.19
C ASP A 121 -17.72 -1.25 17.76
N GLY A 122 -16.67 -0.59 17.25
CA GLY A 122 -15.31 -0.79 17.73
C GLY A 122 -14.77 -2.22 17.53
N THR A 123 -15.48 -3.09 16.80
CA THR A 123 -15.00 -4.43 16.54
C THR A 123 -13.94 -4.38 15.43
N ILE A 124 -12.71 -4.75 15.77
CA ILE A 124 -11.73 -5.12 14.76
C ILE A 124 -12.28 -6.42 14.16
N THR A 125 -12.86 -6.36 12.97
CA THR A 125 -13.13 -7.59 12.20
C THR A 125 -11.77 -8.19 11.84
N GLN A 126 -11.21 -8.96 12.77
CA GLN A 126 -10.22 -9.99 12.49
C GLN A 126 -10.86 -10.87 11.41
N ASP A 127 -10.33 -10.77 10.20
CA ASP A 127 -10.80 -11.54 9.07
C ASP A 127 -10.73 -13.03 9.42
N LYS A 128 -11.69 -13.81 8.94
CA LYS A 128 -11.93 -15.22 9.30
C LYS A 128 -10.71 -16.14 9.04
N THR A 129 -9.64 -15.64 8.43
CA THR A 129 -8.40 -16.34 8.14
C THR A 129 -7.69 -16.90 9.38
N GLN A 130 -7.72 -16.21 10.54
CA GLN A 130 -7.10 -16.76 11.76
C GLN A 130 -7.90 -17.91 12.40
N SER A 131 -9.23 -17.96 12.20
CA SER A 131 -10.09 -19.05 12.66
C SER A 131 -9.94 -20.33 11.85
N VAL A 132 -9.46 -20.25 10.60
CA VAL A 132 -9.24 -21.42 9.73
C VAL A 132 -7.85 -22.01 9.98
N ALA A 133 -6.82 -21.18 10.15
CA ALA A 133 -5.47 -21.65 10.49
C ALA A 133 -5.44 -22.42 11.83
N ALA A 134 -6.13 -21.92 12.87
CA ALA A 134 -6.22 -22.59 14.16
C ALA A 134 -7.06 -23.90 14.15
N ARG A 135 -7.84 -24.14 13.09
CA ARG A 135 -8.57 -25.40 12.86
C ARG A 135 -7.78 -26.40 12.01
N GLN A 136 -6.70 -25.97 11.36
CA GLN A 136 -5.83 -26.84 10.57
C GLN A 136 -4.66 -27.40 11.39
N GLU A 137 -4.43 -26.86 12.60
CA GLU A 137 -3.38 -27.31 13.54
C GLU A 137 -3.95 -28.02 14.79
N ALA A 138 -5.26 -28.33 14.82
CA ALA A 138 -5.95 -29.06 15.89
C ALA A 138 -6.63 -30.31 15.33
#